data_AF-A0A1F9C3D4-F1
#
_entry.id   AF-A0A1F9C3D4-F1
#
_cell.length_a   1.000
_cell.length_b   1.000
_cell.length_c   1.000
_cell.angle_alpha   90.00
_cell.angle_beta   90.00
_cell.angle_gamma   90.00
#
_symmetry.space_group_name_H-M   'P 1'
#
loop_
_entity.id
_entity.type
_entity.pdbx_description
1 polymer ?
#
loop_
_entity_poly.entity_id
_entity_poly.type
_entity_poly.pdbx_seq_one_letter_code
_entity_poly.pdbx_strand_id
1 'polypeptide(L)' 'MPGFCKSVSLGEIREKDYVLTPGRYIGLPEDEDDFDFAERFGKLKGELDEQMKEELRLNALILENLKKVNLA' A
#
# COMPACT_ATOMS: atom_id res chain seq x y z
N MET A 1 -16.04 -19.46 -11.21
CA MET A 1 -16.28 -18.00 -11.27
C MET A 1 -15.04 -17.34 -10.67
N PRO A 2 -14.18 -16.70 -11.49
CA PRO A 2 -12.93 -16.09 -11.01
C PRO A 2 -13.21 -15.20 -9.79
N GLY A 3 -12.41 -15.32 -8.74
CA GLY A 3 -12.63 -14.57 -7.49
C GLY A 3 -13.69 -15.11 -6.51
N PHE A 4 -14.51 -16.11 -6.89
CA PHE A 4 -15.60 -16.62 -6.03
C PHE A 4 -15.54 -18.11 -5.72
N CYS A 5 -15.19 -18.95 -6.70
CA CYS A 5 -15.07 -20.39 -6.50
C CYS A 5 -14.06 -21.03 -7.46
N LYS A 6 -13.31 -22.01 -6.97
CA LYS A 6 -12.36 -22.82 -7.74
C LYS A 6 -12.48 -24.29 -7.38
N SER A 7 -12.61 -25.15 -8.38
CA SER A 7 -12.49 -26.60 -8.22
C SER A 7 -11.01 -26.98 -8.30
N VAL A 8 -10.51 -27.74 -7.32
CA VAL A 8 -9.11 -28.14 -7.21
C VAL A 8 -8.98 -29.63 -6.94
N SER A 9 -7.86 -30.22 -7.33
CA SER A 9 -7.62 -31.66 -7.11
C SER A 9 -7.22 -31.94 -5.66
N LEU A 10 -7.38 -33.19 -5.21
CA LEU A 10 -6.87 -33.63 -3.90
C LEU A 10 -5.33 -33.49 -3.79
N GLY A 11 -4.61 -33.54 -4.92
CA GLY A 11 -3.16 -33.30 -4.96
C GLY A 11 -2.81 -31.85 -4.59
N GLU A 12 -3.51 -30.87 -5.17
CA GLU A 12 -3.32 -29.44 -4.88
C GLU A 12 -3.65 -29.11 -3.41
N ILE A 13 -4.69 -29.76 -2.86
CA ILE A 13 -5.03 -29.64 -1.43
C ILE A 13 -3.88 -30.17 -0.56
N ARG A 14 -3.31 -31.32 -0.93
CA ARG A 14 -2.19 -31.93 -0.21
C ARG A 14 -0.94 -31.06 -0.25
N GLU A 15 -0.62 -30.47 -1.40
CA GLU A 15 0.51 -29.53 -1.56
C GLU A 15 0.36 -28.26 -0.72
N LYS A 16 -0.87 -27.83 -0.44
CA LYS A 16 -1.19 -26.64 0.38
C LYS A 16 -1.46 -27.01 1.85
N ASP A 17 -0.93 -28.14 2.32
CA ASP A 17 -1.04 -28.66 3.69
C ASP A 17 -2.49 -28.84 4.18
N TYR A 18 -3.41 -29.15 3.26
CA TYR A 18 -4.85 -29.30 3.53
C TYR A 18 -5.52 -28.06 4.12
N VAL A 19 -4.87 -26.89 4.05
CA VAL A 19 -5.44 -25.62 4.51
C VAL A 19 -6.44 -25.16 3.45
N LEU A 20 -7.73 -25.10 3.79
CA LEU A 20 -8.84 -24.83 2.85
C LEU A 20 -9.26 -23.36 2.76
N THR A 21 -8.41 -22.44 3.21
CA THR A 21 -8.72 -21.00 3.18
C THR A 21 -8.88 -20.54 1.74
N PRO A 22 -10.02 -19.94 1.35
CA PRO A 22 -10.31 -19.58 -0.04
C PRO A 22 -9.18 -18.83 -0.75
N GLY A 23 -8.53 -17.85 -0.11
CA GLY A 23 -7.44 -17.06 -0.70
C GLY A 23 -6.17 -17.86 -1.07
N ARG A 24 -6.05 -19.12 -0.65
CA ARG A 24 -4.94 -20.01 -1.02
C ARG A 24 -5.20 -20.75 -2.34
N TYR A 25 -6.44 -20.75 -2.83
CA TYR A 25 -6.87 -21.44 -4.05
C TYR A 25 -7.49 -20.49 -5.06
N ILE A 26 -8.31 -19.56 -4.58
CA ILE A 26 -9.00 -18.55 -5.36
C ILE A 26 -8.03 -17.39 -5.54
N GLY A 27 -7.43 -17.30 -6.72
CA GLY A 27 -6.70 -16.10 -7.14
C GLY A 27 -7.64 -14.92 -7.26
N LEU A 28 -7.09 -13.71 -7.25
CA LEU A 28 -7.83 -12.54 -7.67
C LEU A 28 -8.35 -12.78 -9.11
N PRO A 29 -9.54 -12.26 -9.46
CA PRO A 29 -9.93 -12.21 -10.86
C PRO A 29 -8.79 -11.60 -11.69
N GLU A 30 -8.60 -12.07 -12.93
CA GLU A 30 -7.70 -11.37 -13.84
C GLU A 30 -8.25 -9.95 -13.98
N ASP A 31 -7.54 -8.98 -13.41
CA ASP A 31 -7.90 -7.59 -13.53
C ASP A 31 -7.81 -7.22 -15.01
N GLU A 32 -8.93 -6.83 -15.62
CA GLU A 32 -8.95 -6.12 -16.92
C GLU A 32 -8.46 -4.67 -16.79
N ASP A 33 -7.81 -4.32 -15.67
CA ASP A 33 -7.46 -2.94 -15.35
C ASP A 33 -6.07 -2.55 -15.84
N ASP A 34 -6.02 -1.34 -16.40
CA ASP A 34 -4.87 -0.52 -16.80
C ASP A 34 -4.04 -0.06 -15.55
N PHE A 35 -3.90 -0.95 -14.57
CA PHE A 35 -3.29 -0.67 -13.27
C PHE A 35 -1.77 -0.86 -13.31
N ASP A 36 -1.06 0.22 -13.61
CA ASP A 36 0.40 0.26 -13.47
C ASP A 36 0.78 0.62 -12.02
N PHE A 37 1.14 -0.40 -11.25
CA PHE A 37 1.65 -0.23 -9.88
C PHE A 37 2.90 0.65 -9.83
N ALA A 38 3.83 0.49 -10.78
CA ALA A 38 5.09 1.21 -10.77
C ALA A 38 4.87 2.70 -11.02
N GLU A 39 3.98 3.06 -11.95
CA GLU A 39 3.59 4.45 -12.20
C GLU A 39 2.93 5.07 -10.95
N ARG A 40 1.89 4.40 -10.42
CA ARG A 40 1.13 4.89 -9.26
C ARG A 40 2.01 5.05 -8.02
N PHE A 41 2.83 4.05 -7.74
CA PHE A 41 3.76 4.09 -6.62
C PHE A 41 4.81 5.19 -6.81
N GLY A 42 5.36 5.33 -8.02
CA GLY A 42 6.31 6.39 -8.35
C GLY A 42 5.75 7.79 -8.09
N LYS A 43 4.51 8.04 -8.52
CA LYS A 43 3.80 9.30 -8.26
C LYS A 43 3.62 9.55 -6.76
N LEU A 44 3.06 8.58 -6.03
CA LEU A 44 2.81 8.70 -4.59
C LEU A 44 4.11 8.91 -3.79
N LYS A 45 5.19 8.24 -4.19
CA LYS A 45 6.51 8.44 -3.58
C LYS A 45 7.03 9.87 -3.81
N GLY A 46 6.87 10.41 -5.03
CA GLY A 46 7.24 11.79 -5.32
C GLY A 46 6.47 12.80 -4.47
N GLU A 47 5.15 12.61 -4.35
CA GLU A 47 4.29 13.44 -3.49
C GLU A 47 4.72 13.36 -2.02
N LEU A 48 5.06 12.18 -1.52
CA LEU A 48 5.55 11.98 -0.16
C LEU A 48 6.90 12.69 0.09
N ASP A 49 7.83 12.59 -0.85
CA ASP A 49 9.13 13.26 -0.77
C ASP A 49 8.99 14.80 -0.73
N GLU A 50 8.01 15.36 -1.45
CA GLU A 50 7.67 16.78 -1.40
C GLU A 50 7.08 17.18 -0.04
N GLN A 51 6.16 16.38 0.49
CA GLN A 51 5.57 16.61 1.81
C GLN A 51 6.61 16.59 2.93
N MET A 52 7.60 15.69 2.86
CA MET A 52 8.70 15.64 3.83
C MET A 52 9.56 16.91 3.79
N LYS A 53 9.84 17.46 2.60
CA LYS A 53 10.59 18.72 2.47
C LYS A 53 9.81 19.89 3.06
N GLU A 54 8.50 19.93 2.82
CA GLU A 54 7.64 20.98 3.35
C GLU A 54 7.49 20.88 4.87
N GLU A 55 7.41 19.67 5.43
CA GLU A 55 7.42 19.42 6.87
C GLU A 55 8.67 20.01 7.54
N LEU A 56 9.85 19.76 6.97
CA LEU A 56 11.11 20.32 7.48
C LEU A 56 11.11 21.85 7.44
N ARG A 57 10.60 22.45 6.35
CA ARG A 57 10.50 23.91 6.20
C ARG A 57 9.55 24.51 7.25
N LEU A 58 8.38 23.90 7.44
CA LEU A 58 7.38 24.37 8.39
C LEU A 58 7.87 24.23 9.83
N ASN A 59 8.54 23.12 10.17
CA ASN A 59 9.14 22.95 11.50
C ASN A 59 10.18 24.03 11.80
N ALA A 60 11.06 24.33 10.84
CA ALA A 60 12.03 25.40 11.00
C ALA A 60 11.36 26.75 11.25
N LEU A 61 10.30 27.06 10.50
CA LEU A 61 9.53 28.29 10.66
C LEU A 61 8.80 28.36 12.00
N ILE A 62 8.22 27.24 12.47
CA ILE A 62 7.58 27.15 13.78
C ILE A 62 8.60 27.46 14.88
N LEU A 63 9.78 26.82 14.83
CA LEU A 63 10.86 27.06 15.80
C LEU A 63 11.35 28.51 15.77
N GLU A 64 11.47 29.12 14.60
CA GLU A 64 11.84 30.53 14.47
C GLU A 64 10.79 31.44 15.10
N ASN A 65 9.50 31.17 14.87
CA ASN A 65 8.42 31.97 15.43
C ASN A 65 8.28 31.78 16.94
N LEU A 66 8.48 30.58 17.47
CA LEU A 66 8.48 30.32 18.91
C LEU A 66 9.56 31.11 19.64
N LYS A 67 10.75 31.33 19.03
CA LYS A 67 11.78 32.19 19.61
C LYS A 67 11.34 33.65 19.79
N LYS A 68 10.37 34.11 18.99
CA LYS A 68 9.83 35.48 19.07
C LYS A 68 8.76 35.60 20.15
N VAL A 69 8.23 34.48 20.66
CA VAL A 69 7.25 34.47 21.73
C VAL A 69 7.99 34.49 23.07
N ASN A 70 7.89 35.60 23.79
CA ASN A 70 8.42 35.73 25.14
C ASN A 70 7.43 35.06 26.12
N LEU A 71 7.76 33.86 26.60
CA LEU A 71 7.09 33.28 27.75
C LEU A 71 7.71 33.94 28.98
N ALA A 72 6.97 34.88 29.57
CA ALA A 72 7.34 35.58 30.80
C ALA A 72 7.65 34.60 31.95
#